data_AF-A0A957GHE3-F1
#
_entry.id   AF-A0A957GHE3-F1
#
_cell.length_a   1.000
_cell.length_b   1.000
_cell.length_c   1.000
_cell.angle_alpha   90.00
_cell.angle_beta   90.00
_cell.angle_gamma   90.00
#
_symmetry.space_group_name_H-M   'P 1'
#
loop_
_entity.id
_entity.type
_entity.pdbx_description
1 polymer ?
#
loop_
_entity_poly.entity_id
_entity_poly.type
_entity_poly.pdbx_seq_one_letter_code
_entity_poly.pdbx_strand_id
1 'polypeptide(L)'
;MKGYLLPDDPQPEGTGCMLVFYPDDEMYRRALLGSLHFLGTWVAWEKDGTNRAALAAMAWKDANDRTCEMADCLDELISSINDLKSSLEGIRVSVDGVRDAMIAHGTEDELGDVINVLTLLAGSVESVDTVMGGG
;
A
#
# COMPACT_ATOMS: atom_id res chain seq x y z
N MET A 1 28.69 -21.81 -7.66
CA MET A 1 28.10 -21.01 -6.57
C MET A 1 27.23 -21.93 -5.74
N LYS A 2 27.28 -21.87 -4.40
CA LYS A 2 26.43 -22.69 -3.53
C LYS A 2 25.08 -21.99 -3.41
N GLY A 3 23.97 -22.70 -3.67
CA GLY A 3 22.62 -22.14 -3.52
C GLY A 3 22.27 -21.91 -2.04
N TYR A 4 21.09 -21.33 -1.79
CA TYR A 4 20.53 -21.21 -0.45
C TYR A 4 20.34 -22.59 0.18
N LEU A 5 20.54 -22.68 1.50
CA LEU A 5 20.37 -23.92 2.25
C LEU A 5 18.93 -24.39 2.17
N LEU A 6 18.74 -25.71 2.03
CA LEU A 6 17.40 -26.29 2.07
C LEU A 6 16.88 -26.32 3.51
N PRO A 7 15.65 -25.83 3.76
CA PRO A 7 15.00 -26.03 5.05
C PRO A 7 14.71 -27.54 5.26
N ASP A 8 14.64 -27.97 6.52
CA ASP A 8 14.29 -29.34 6.87
C ASP A 8 12.94 -29.74 6.24
N ASP A 9 11.97 -28.83 6.30
CA ASP A 9 10.71 -28.90 5.57
C ASP A 9 10.68 -27.89 4.40
N PRO A 10 10.78 -28.34 3.13
CA PRO A 10 10.73 -27.48 1.96
C PRO A 10 9.32 -27.05 1.55
N GLN A 11 8.25 -27.59 2.16
CA GLN A 11 6.86 -27.20 1.90
C GLN A 11 6.09 -27.04 3.22
N PRO A 12 6.41 -26.00 4.01
CA PRO A 12 5.72 -25.74 5.26
C PRO A 12 4.23 -25.46 5.03
N GLU A 13 3.40 -25.82 6.01
CA GLU A 13 1.99 -25.48 6.01
C GLU A 13 1.80 -23.98 6.33
N GLY A 14 1.59 -23.18 5.28
CA GLY A 14 1.21 -21.78 5.38
C GLY A 14 2.24 -20.79 4.82
N THR A 15 1.84 -19.53 4.76
CA THR A 15 2.65 -18.42 4.24
C THR A 15 2.71 -17.32 5.29
N GLY A 16 3.91 -16.86 5.62
CA GLY A 16 4.12 -15.68 6.45
C GLY A 16 4.26 -14.42 5.60
N CYS A 17 3.77 -13.28 6.10
CA CYS A 17 4.02 -11.97 5.50
C CYS A 17 5.06 -11.21 6.33
N MET A 18 5.95 -10.47 5.68
CA MET A 18 6.95 -9.63 6.34
C MET A 18 7.01 -8.24 5.72
N LEU A 19 7.24 -7.23 6.56
CA LEU A 19 7.52 -5.87 6.14
C LEU A 19 9.03 -5.71 5.90
N VAL A 20 9.39 -5.18 4.72
CA VAL A 20 10.79 -4.98 4.33
C VAL A 20 10.97 -3.52 3.92
N PHE A 21 11.87 -2.81 4.59
CA PHE A 21 12.31 -1.48 4.16
C PHE A 21 13.31 -1.62 3.00
N TYR A 22 13.16 -0.77 1.97
CA TYR A 22 14.06 -0.67 0.83
C TYR A 22 14.26 0.81 0.46
N PRO A 23 15.36 1.17 -0.23
CA PRO A 23 15.55 2.54 -0.70
C PRO A 23 14.39 2.99 -1.62
N ASP A 24 13.90 4.21 -1.41
CA ASP A 24 12.79 4.80 -2.17
C ASP A 24 13.22 5.18 -3.60
N ASP A 25 13.45 4.16 -4.42
CA ASP A 25 13.81 4.25 -5.82
C ASP A 25 13.29 3.01 -6.57
N GLU A 26 12.74 3.23 -7.76
CA GLU A 26 12.07 2.18 -8.53
C GLU A 26 13.00 1.02 -8.89
N MET A 27 14.29 1.28 -9.12
CA MET A 27 15.24 0.22 -9.47
C MET A 27 15.50 -0.71 -8.28
N TYR A 28 15.53 -0.19 -7.05
CA TYR A 28 15.66 -1.01 -5.86
C TYR A 28 14.39 -1.84 -5.59
N ARG A 29 13.21 -1.27 -5.83
CA ARG A 29 11.95 -2.02 -5.77
C ARG A 29 11.96 -3.18 -6.76
N ARG A 30 12.33 -2.93 -8.02
CA ARG A 30 12.43 -3.97 -9.06
C ARG A 30 13.48 -5.02 -8.71
N ALA A 31 14.62 -4.62 -8.15
CA ALA A 31 15.66 -5.55 -7.72
C ALA A 31 15.20 -6.45 -6.57
N LEU A 32 14.47 -5.91 -5.60
CA LEU A 32 13.87 -6.68 -4.51
C LEU A 32 12.87 -7.72 -5.05
N LEU A 33 11.91 -7.29 -5.87
CA LEU A 33 10.92 -8.18 -6.48
C LEU A 33 11.56 -9.24 -7.37
N GLY A 34 12.58 -8.88 -8.14
CA GLY A 34 13.36 -9.84 -8.95
C GLY A 34 14.10 -10.86 -8.08
N SER A 35 14.61 -10.44 -6.92
CA SER A 35 15.27 -11.34 -5.96
C SER A 35 14.29 -12.33 -5.34
N LEU A 36 13.09 -11.87 -4.98
CA LEU A 36 12.01 -12.73 -4.51
C LEU A 36 11.59 -13.73 -5.59
N HIS A 37 11.42 -13.27 -6.83
CA HIS A 37 11.10 -14.13 -7.97
C HIS A 37 12.17 -15.20 -8.20
N PHE A 38 13.45 -14.86 -8.05
CA PHE A 38 14.56 -15.81 -8.18
C PHE A 38 14.46 -16.97 -7.17
N LEU A 39 13.96 -16.75 -5.95
CA LEU A 39 13.73 -17.80 -4.96
C LEU A 39 12.73 -18.86 -5.44
N GLY A 40 11.82 -18.48 -6.36
CA GLY A 40 10.89 -19.39 -7.03
C GLY A 40 11.55 -20.32 -8.07
N THR A 41 12.88 -20.27 -8.23
CA THR A 41 13.63 -21.13 -9.16
C THR A 41 14.44 -22.19 -8.40
N TRP A 42 14.42 -23.43 -8.88
CA TRP A 42 15.16 -24.53 -8.24
C TRP A 42 16.68 -24.29 -8.21
N VAL A 43 17.21 -23.43 -9.08
CA VAL A 43 18.63 -23.07 -9.15
C VAL A 43 19.08 -22.13 -8.04
N ALA A 44 18.14 -21.45 -7.38
CA ALA A 44 18.44 -20.62 -6.20
C ALA A 44 18.85 -21.47 -5.00
N TRP A 45 18.42 -22.73 -4.96
CA TRP A 45 18.58 -23.64 -3.82
C TRP A 45 19.77 -24.58 -4.01
N GLU A 46 20.35 -25.04 -2.90
CA GLU A 46 21.37 -26.07 -2.94
C GLU A 46 20.84 -27.39 -3.51
N LYS A 47 21.73 -28.15 -4.12
CA LYS A 47 21.40 -29.46 -4.69
C LYS A 47 21.88 -30.53 -3.73
N ASP A 48 20.95 -31.34 -3.23
CA ASP A 48 21.24 -32.51 -2.38
C ASP A 48 21.05 -33.84 -3.12
N GLY A 49 20.78 -33.79 -4.45
CA GLY A 49 20.48 -34.97 -5.26
C GLY A 49 19.03 -35.42 -5.20
N THR A 50 18.17 -34.69 -4.47
CA THR A 50 16.73 -34.95 -4.36
C THR A 50 15.90 -33.86 -5.07
N ASN A 51 14.57 -33.93 -4.95
CA ASN A 51 13.66 -32.92 -5.47
C ASN A 51 13.40 -31.75 -4.49
N ARG A 52 14.04 -31.72 -3.32
CA ARG A 52 13.78 -30.71 -2.27
C ARG A 52 14.00 -29.27 -2.73
N ALA A 53 14.99 -29.04 -3.60
CA ALA A 53 15.20 -27.73 -4.25
C ALA A 53 14.02 -27.27 -5.09
N ALA A 54 13.38 -28.19 -5.83
CA ALA A 54 12.17 -27.87 -6.59
C ALA A 54 10.98 -27.61 -5.67
N LEU A 55 10.86 -28.37 -4.58
CA LEU A 55 9.80 -28.20 -3.58
C LEU A 55 9.89 -26.83 -2.88
N ALA A 56 11.09 -26.42 -2.44
CA ALA A 56 11.33 -25.11 -1.86
C ALA A 56 11.03 -23.97 -2.84
N ALA A 57 11.47 -24.12 -4.10
CA ALA A 57 11.16 -23.18 -5.17
C ALA A 57 9.65 -23.06 -5.43
N MET A 58 8.90 -24.16 -5.38
CA MET A 58 7.44 -24.12 -5.50
C MET A 58 6.79 -23.38 -4.34
N ALA A 59 7.24 -23.59 -3.11
CA ALA A 59 6.71 -22.88 -1.94
C ALA A 59 6.93 -21.36 -2.06
N TRP A 60 8.10 -20.94 -2.53
CA TRP A 60 8.39 -19.53 -2.81
C TRP A 60 7.60 -18.97 -3.97
N LYS A 61 7.31 -19.77 -4.99
CA LYS A 61 6.45 -19.34 -6.09
C LYS A 61 5.04 -19.02 -5.59
N ASP A 62 4.43 -19.89 -4.78
CA ASP A 62 3.12 -19.63 -4.17
C ASP A 62 3.13 -18.37 -3.29
N ALA A 63 4.18 -18.20 -2.47
CA ALA A 63 4.33 -17.00 -1.64
C ALA A 63 4.48 -15.71 -2.46
N ASN A 64 5.23 -15.78 -3.57
CA ASN A 64 5.41 -14.64 -4.47
C ASN A 64 4.10 -14.29 -5.20
N ASP A 65 3.34 -15.27 -5.66
CA ASP A 65 2.07 -15.06 -6.34
C ASP A 65 1.08 -14.33 -5.40
N ARG A 66 0.98 -14.77 -4.14
CA ARG A 66 0.18 -14.07 -3.11
C ARG A 66 0.70 -12.67 -2.80
N THR A 67 2.01 -12.46 -2.84
CA THR A 67 2.62 -11.14 -2.62
C THR A 67 2.25 -10.19 -3.74
N CYS A 68 2.26 -10.65 -5.00
CA CYS A 68 1.84 -9.87 -6.15
C CYS A 68 0.34 -9.52 -6.07
N GLU A 69 -0.53 -10.48 -5.75
CA GLU A 69 -1.96 -10.24 -5.57
C GLU A 69 -2.22 -9.15 -4.50
N MET A 70 -1.49 -9.20 -3.39
CA MET A 70 -1.61 -8.19 -2.33
C MET A 70 -1.03 -6.83 -2.72
N ALA A 71 0.03 -6.80 -3.52
CA ALA A 71 0.62 -5.56 -4.04
C ALA A 71 -0.30 -4.85 -5.03
N ASP A 72 -0.93 -5.59 -5.94
CA ASP A 72 -1.92 -5.04 -6.88
C ASP A 72 -3.11 -4.41 -6.12
N CYS A 73 -3.60 -5.08 -5.06
CA CYS A 73 -4.62 -4.50 -4.17
C CYS A 73 -4.16 -3.22 -3.46
N LEU A 74 -2.87 -3.10 -3.12
CA LEU A 74 -2.34 -1.90 -2.48
C LEU A 74 -2.30 -0.71 -3.45
N ASP A 75 -1.95 -0.94 -4.71
CA ASP A 75 -1.97 0.10 -5.74
C ASP A 75 -3.40 0.61 -6.01
N GLU A 76 -4.39 -0.28 -6.06
CA GLU A 76 -5.81 0.10 -6.15
C GLU A 76 -6.29 0.91 -4.94
N LEU A 77 -5.85 0.53 -3.73
CA LEU A 77 -6.16 1.27 -2.51
C LEU A 77 -5.53 2.66 -2.53
N ILE A 78 -4.27 2.80 -2.96
CA ILE A 78 -3.59 4.08 -3.10
C ILE A 78 -4.32 4.97 -4.12
N SER A 79 -4.73 4.40 -5.27
CA SER A 79 -5.53 5.13 -6.26
C SER A 79 -6.83 5.63 -5.66
N SER A 80 -7.56 4.77 -4.95
CA SER A 80 -8.82 5.12 -4.30
C SER A 80 -8.66 6.23 -3.25
N ILE A 81 -7.56 6.20 -2.48
CA ILE A 81 -7.23 7.26 -1.51
C ILE A 81 -6.95 8.59 -2.23
N ASN A 82 -6.22 8.56 -3.35
CA ASN A 82 -5.94 9.77 -4.13
C ASN A 82 -7.22 10.36 -4.75
N ASP A 83 -8.13 9.51 -5.23
CA ASP A 83 -9.43 9.95 -5.75
C ASP A 83 -10.31 10.57 -4.66
N LEU A 84 -10.31 9.99 -3.46
CA LEU A 84 -10.98 10.56 -2.29
C LEU A 84 -10.38 11.91 -1.90
N LYS A 85 -9.04 12.02 -1.89
CA LYS A 85 -8.33 13.28 -1.60
C LYS A 85 -8.70 14.37 -2.62
N SER A 86 -8.73 14.03 -3.91
CA SER A 86 -9.14 14.95 -4.98
C SER A 86 -10.59 15.42 -4.82
N SER A 87 -11.50 14.48 -4.52
CA SER A 87 -12.92 14.78 -4.30
C SER A 87 -13.13 15.72 -3.12
N LEU A 88 -12.37 15.52 -2.06
CA LEU A 88 -12.42 16.33 -0.84
C LEU A 88 -11.94 17.76 -1.07
N GLU A 89 -10.86 17.95 -1.83
CA GLU A 89 -10.41 19.28 -2.26
C GLU A 89 -11.46 19.99 -3.13
N GLY A 90 -12.14 19.26 -4.02
CA GLY A 90 -13.24 19.81 -4.82
C GLY A 90 -14.44 20.28 -3.97
N ILE A 91 -14.78 19.53 -2.93
CA ILE A 91 -15.83 19.92 -1.97
C ILE A 91 -15.41 21.19 -1.22
N ARG A 92 -14.17 21.24 -0.73
CA ARG A 92 -13.63 22.41 -0.03
C ARG A 92 -13.76 23.69 -0.84
N VAL A 93 -13.33 23.68 -2.11
CA VAL A 93 -13.44 24.84 -3.01
C VAL A 93 -14.90 25.27 -3.21
N SER A 94 -15.80 24.30 -3.37
CA SER A 94 -17.24 24.58 -3.55
C SER A 94 -17.85 25.22 -2.30
N VAL A 95 -17.45 24.75 -1.12
CA VAL A 95 -17.85 25.30 0.17
C VAL A 95 -17.35 26.73 0.35
N ASP A 96 -16.08 26.99 0.05
CA ASP A 96 -15.51 28.34 0.12
C ASP A 96 -16.26 29.30 -0.80
N GLY A 97 -16.62 28.86 -2.02
CA GLY A 97 -17.44 29.64 -2.94
C GLY A 97 -18.86 29.94 -2.42
N VAL A 98 -19.52 28.97 -1.77
CA VAL A 98 -20.82 29.19 -1.12
C VAL A 98 -20.68 30.19 0.02
N ARG A 99 -19.66 30.04 0.87
CA ARG A 99 -19.37 30.97 1.96
C ARG A 99 -19.19 32.40 1.46
N ASP A 100 -18.39 32.60 0.41
CA ASP A 100 -18.14 33.93 -0.16
C ASP A 100 -19.41 34.56 -0.74
N ALA A 101 -20.23 33.77 -1.44
CA ALA A 101 -21.53 34.22 -1.93
C ALA A 101 -22.47 34.62 -0.78
N MET A 102 -22.49 33.85 0.31
CA MET A 102 -23.32 34.16 1.48
C MET A 102 -22.87 35.42 2.21
N ILE A 103 -21.55 35.65 2.35
CA ILE A 103 -20.99 36.91 2.88
C ILE A 103 -21.43 38.09 2.02
N ALA A 104 -21.45 37.92 0.70
CA ALA A 104 -21.91 38.95 -0.22
C ALA A 104 -23.43 39.22 -0.14
N HIS A 105 -24.23 38.25 0.33
CA HIS A 105 -25.70 38.31 0.31
C HIS A 105 -26.38 38.52 1.68
N GLY A 106 -25.65 38.48 2.80
CA GLY A 106 -26.14 38.97 4.10
C GLY A 106 -27.15 38.08 4.85
N THR A 107 -27.01 36.76 4.79
CA THR A 107 -27.87 35.79 5.49
C THR A 107 -27.12 35.14 6.66
N GLU A 108 -27.14 35.77 7.84
CA GLU A 108 -26.36 35.35 9.03
C GLU A 108 -27.00 34.22 9.88
N ASP A 109 -28.32 33.98 9.82
CA ASP A 109 -29.02 33.16 10.84
C ASP A 109 -29.08 31.64 10.55
N GLU A 110 -28.84 31.17 9.33
CA GLU A 110 -28.77 29.72 9.00
C GLU A 110 -27.33 29.17 9.05
N LEU A 111 -26.36 30.00 9.47
CA LEU A 111 -24.92 29.85 9.24
C LEU A 111 -24.21 28.96 10.27
N GLY A 112 -24.70 28.89 11.51
CA GLY A 112 -24.01 28.23 12.62
C GLY A 112 -23.88 26.72 12.47
N ASP A 113 -24.91 26.08 11.90
CA ASP A 113 -24.95 24.62 11.79
C ASP A 113 -24.09 24.11 10.63
N VAL A 114 -24.07 24.84 9.51
CA VAL A 114 -23.25 24.49 8.35
C VAL A 114 -21.75 24.69 8.64
N ILE A 115 -21.37 25.80 9.29
CA ILE A 115 -19.96 26.06 9.65
C ILE A 115 -19.40 25.03 10.64
N ASN A 116 -20.22 24.56 11.59
CA ASN A 116 -19.80 23.53 12.54
C ASN A 116 -19.54 22.17 11.86
N VAL A 117 -20.42 21.76 10.93
CA VAL A 117 -20.21 20.52 10.16
C VAL A 117 -18.94 20.63 9.32
N LEU A 118 -18.69 21.79 8.71
CA LEU A 118 -17.49 22.02 7.88
C LEU A 118 -16.19 22.01 8.67
N THR A 119 -16.18 22.59 9.88
CA THR A 119 -14.99 22.63 10.75
C THR A 119 -14.63 21.23 11.26
N LEU A 120 -15.64 20.41 11.57
CA LEU A 120 -15.46 19.01 11.98
C LEU A 120 -14.91 18.15 10.84
N LEU A 121 -15.39 18.36 9.61
CA LEU A 121 -14.88 17.65 8.44
C LEU A 121 -13.44 18.06 8.12
N ALA A 122 -13.13 19.36 8.12
CA ALA A 122 -11.78 19.86 7.85
C ALA A 122 -10.73 19.38 8.86
N GLY A 123 -11.05 19.38 10.16
CA GLY A 123 -10.15 18.87 11.20
C GLY A 123 -9.88 17.36 11.11
N SER A 124 -10.79 16.59 10.50
CA SER A 124 -10.58 15.16 10.26
C SER A 124 -9.55 14.89 9.15
N VAL A 125 -9.44 15.80 8.17
CA VAL A 125 -8.51 15.70 7.02
C VAL A 125 -7.05 15.90 7.44
N GLU A 126 -6.78 16.88 8.28
CA GLU A 126 -5.41 17.17 8.77
C GLU A 126 -4.83 15.99 9.58
N SER A 127 -5.69 15.21 10.24
CA SER A 127 -5.26 14.00 10.95
C SER A 127 -4.82 12.88 10.00
N VAL A 128 -5.40 12.79 8.79
CA VAL A 128 -5.04 11.78 7.78
C VAL A 128 -3.69 12.08 7.14
N ASP A 129 -3.40 13.34 6.78
CA ASP A 129 -2.10 13.73 6.24
C ASP A 129 -0.96 13.52 7.26
N THR A 130 -1.24 13.68 8.57
CA THR A 130 -0.27 13.42 9.63
C THR A 130 0.04 11.92 9.80
N VAL A 131 -0.92 11.04 9.51
CA VAL A 131 -0.75 9.58 9.61
C VAL A 131 0.03 9.01 8.42
N MET A 132 -0.01 9.64 7.24
CA MET A 132 0.70 9.15 6.04
C MET A 132 2.10 9.76 5.84
N GLY A 133 2.47 10.80 6.58
CA GLY A 133 3.77 11.48 6.45
C GLY A 133 4.82 11.11 7.51
N GLY A 134 4.54 10.14 8.39
CA GLY A 134 5.42 9.75 9.50
C GLY A 134 6.02 8.35 9.31
N GLY A 135 7.14 8.26 8.60
CA GLY A 135 7.96 7.05 8.45
C GLY A 135 9.35 7.38 7.95
#